data_AF-A0A0P9FNS2-F1
#
_entry.id   AF-A0A0P9FNS2-F1
#
_cell.length_a   1.000
_cell.length_b   1.000
_cell.length_c   1.000
_cell.angle_alpha   90.00
_cell.angle_beta   90.00
_cell.angle_gamma   90.00
#
_symmetry.space_group_name_H-M   'P 1'
#
loop_
_entity.id
_entity.type
_entity.pdbx_description
1 polymer ?
#
loop_
_entity_poly.entity_id
_entity_poly.type
_entity_poly.pdbx_seq_one_letter_code
_entity_poly.pdbx_strand_id
1 'polypeptide(L)' 'MMGGYGMMSGFGWLGMLTMLLFWIGVIALVVWALGNLFPARQATVDPDALEILKRRYARGEISHEEFVQARVALQ' A
#
# COMPACT_ATOMS: atom_id res chain seq x y z
N MET A 1 10.95 31.93 42.10
CA MET A 1 9.76 31.21 42.59
C MET A 1 9.68 29.89 41.82
N MET A 2 10.17 28.82 42.43
CA MET A 2 10.10 27.45 41.91
C MET A 2 8.86 26.79 42.51
N GLY A 3 7.97 26.27 41.68
CA GLY A 3 6.82 25.47 42.13
C GLY A 3 5.63 25.58 41.17
N GLY A 4 5.50 24.62 40.25
CA GLY A 4 4.35 24.56 39.35
C GLY A 4 4.35 23.39 38.36
N TYR A 5 5.52 22.77 38.12
CA TYR A 5 5.67 21.66 37.15
C TYR A 5 5.34 20.27 37.74
N GLY A 6 4.63 20.19 38.86
CA GLY A 6 4.39 18.95 39.59
C GLY A 6 2.99 18.34 39.44
N MET A 7 2.00 19.10 38.96
CA MET A 7 0.59 18.67 38.92
C MET A 7 0.01 18.43 37.51
N MET A 8 0.85 18.44 36.47
CA MET A 8 0.45 18.12 35.09
C MET A 8 1.23 16.94 34.48
N SER A 9 2.00 16.22 35.29
CA SER A 9 2.74 15.02 34.90
C SER A 9 1.84 13.78 34.77
N GLY A 10 0.71 13.74 35.49
CA GLY A 10 -0.27 12.64 35.44
C GLY A 10 -1.27 12.70 34.29
N PHE A 11 -1.45 13.85 33.64
CA PHE A 11 -2.31 14.00 32.45
C PHE A 11 -1.51 14.08 31.14
N GLY A 12 -0.19 14.29 31.21
CA GLY A 12 0.67 14.38 30.03
C GLY A 12 0.75 13.07 29.24
N TRP A 13 0.73 11.91 29.90
CA TRP A 13 0.75 10.61 29.21
C TRP A 13 -0.57 10.30 28.52
N LEU A 14 -1.71 10.67 29.11
CA LEU A 14 -3.03 10.60 28.47
C LEU A 14 -3.13 11.55 27.28
N GLY A 15 -2.59 12.77 27.41
CA GLY A 15 -2.47 13.72 26.31
C GLY A 15 -1.61 13.19 25.15
N MET A 16 -0.47 12.58 25.46
CA MET A 16 0.38 11.94 24.43
C MET A 16 -0.30 10.74 23.78
N LEU A 17 -0.99 9.91 24.56
CA LEU A 17 -1.70 8.74 24.05
C LEU A 17 -2.84 9.15 23.10
N THR A 18 -3.67 10.12 23.51
CA THR A 18 -4.76 10.63 22.67
C THR A 18 -4.26 11.27 21.39
N MET A 19 -3.15 12.02 21.45
CA MET A 19 -2.51 12.61 20.28
C MET A 19 -1.95 11.55 19.33
N LEU A 20 -1.32 10.50 19.87
CA LEU A 20 -0.82 9.38 19.07
C LEU A 20 -1.95 8.58 18.41
N LEU A 21 -3.02 8.31 19.16
CA LEU A 21 -4.23 7.66 18.61
C LEU A 21 -4.88 8.50 17.51
N PHE A 22 -4.92 9.82 17.67
CA PHE A 22 -5.41 10.74 16.64
C PHE A 22 -4.59 10.61 15.34
N TRP A 23 -3.25 10.64 15.43
CA TRP A 23 -2.37 10.47 14.27
C TRP A 23 -2.51 9.10 13.61
N ILE A 24 -2.61 8.02 14.40
CA ILE A 24 -2.86 6.67 13.87
C ILE A 24 -4.19 6.64 13.11
N GLY A 25 -5.24 7.25 13.66
CA GLY A 25 -6.54 7.36 13.00
C GLY A 25 -6.48 8.13 11.69
N VAL A 26 -5.77 9.25 11.65
CA VAL A 26 -5.56 10.03 10.43
C VAL A 26 -4.83 9.21 9.36
N ILE A 27 -3.73 8.55 9.72
CA ILE A 27 -2.96 7.71 8.79
C ILE A 27 -3.83 6.55 8.27
N ALA A 28 -4.55 5.86 9.15
CA ALA A 28 -5.44 4.77 8.76
C ALA A 28 -6.54 5.25 7.81
N LEU A 29 -7.11 6.44 8.03
CA LEU A 29 -8.12 7.03 7.17
C LEU A 29 -7.55 7.39 5.79
N VAL A 30 -6.33 7.94 5.74
CA VAL A 30 -5.63 8.22 4.48
C VAL A 30 -5.34 6.92 3.72
N VAL A 31 -4.78 5.90 4.38
CA VAL A 31 -4.50 4.59 3.77
C VAL A 31 -5.79 3.93 3.28
N TRP A 32 -6.87 3.98 4.06
CA TRP A 32 -8.16 3.44 3.68
C TRP A 32 -8.77 4.20 2.50
N ALA A 33 -8.70 5.53 2.49
CA ALA A 33 -9.19 6.34 1.37
C ALA A 33 -8.41 6.06 0.08
N LEU A 34 -7.08 5.96 0.17
CA LEU A 34 -6.22 5.61 -0.97
C LEU A 34 -6.51 4.19 -1.47
N GLY A 35 -6.71 3.21 -0.58
CA GLY A 35 -7.04 1.83 -0.94
C GLY A 35 -8.46 1.61 -1.44
N ASN A 36 -9.39 2.54 -1.20
CA ASN A 36 -10.74 2.50 -1.76
C ASN A 36 -10.84 3.24 -3.10
N LEU A 37 -10.10 4.34 -3.28
CA LEU A 37 -10.08 5.07 -4.56
C LEU A 37 -9.28 4.35 -5.64
N PHE A 38 -8.20 3.68 -5.23
CA PHE A 38 -7.54 2.70 -6.05
C PHE A 38 -7.93 1.36 -5.45
N PRO A 39 -8.99 0.67 -5.94
CA PRO A 39 -9.02 -0.77 -5.77
C PRO A 39 -7.66 -1.20 -6.25
N ALA A 40 -6.83 -1.67 -5.33
CA ALA A 40 -5.61 -2.33 -5.70
C ALA A 40 -6.10 -3.47 -6.59
N ARG A 41 -6.11 -3.25 -7.91
CA ARG A 41 -5.49 -4.21 -8.81
C ARG A 41 -4.21 -4.46 -8.08
N GLN A 42 -4.20 -5.55 -7.32
CA GLN A 42 -3.04 -6.05 -6.68
C GLN A 42 -1.95 -5.80 -7.69
N ALA A 43 -0.99 -4.96 -7.33
CA ALA A 43 0.35 -5.17 -7.79
C ALA A 43 0.75 -6.54 -7.22
N THR A 44 0.08 -7.60 -7.70
CA THR A 44 0.75 -8.84 -7.97
C THR A 44 1.97 -8.38 -8.75
N VAL A 45 3.10 -8.93 -8.41
CA VAL A 45 4.38 -8.60 -9.06
C VAL A 45 4.38 -9.17 -10.50
N ASP A 46 3.21 -9.46 -11.09
CA ASP A 46 3.03 -10.34 -12.26
C ASP A 46 1.71 -10.24 -13.10
N PRO A 47 0.85 -9.19 -13.07
CA PRO A 47 -0.28 -9.10 -13.98
C PRO A 47 0.07 -8.32 -15.25
N ASP A 48 0.96 -7.32 -15.17
CA ASP A 48 1.23 -6.44 -16.30
C ASP A 48 2.13 -7.12 -17.34
N ALA A 49 3.14 -7.89 -16.91
CA ALA A 49 4.01 -8.62 -17.83
C ALA A 49 3.24 -9.69 -18.64
N LEU A 50 2.42 -10.51 -17.97
CA LEU A 50 1.57 -11.51 -18.62
C LEU A 50 0.47 -10.89 -19.49
N GLU A 51 -0.14 -9.79 -19.05
CA GLU A 51 -1.18 -9.10 -19.82
C GLU A 51 -0.61 -8.40 -21.07
N ILE A 52 0.58 -7.79 -20.95
CA ILE A 52 1.34 -7.26 -22.08
C ILE A 52 1.68 -8.39 -23.06
N LEU A 53 2.16 -9.53 -22.58
CA LEU A 53 2.48 -10.69 -23.41
C LEU A 53 1.24 -11.20 -24.17
N LYS A 54 0.12 -11.37 -23.46
CA LYS A 54 -1.15 -11.84 -24.04
C LYS A 54 -1.67 -10.89 -25.11
N ARG A 55 -1.53 -9.57 -24.91
CA ARG A 55 -1.91 -8.55 -25.89
C ARG A 55 -1.02 -8.55 -27.14
N ARG A 56 0.25 -8.92 -27.02
CA ARG A 56 1.16 -9.08 -28.19
C ARG A 56 0.88 -10.38 -28.94
N TYR A 57 0.59 -11.47 -28.22
CA TYR A 57 0.17 -12.74 -28.83
C TYR A 57 -1.14 -12.60 -29.62
N ALA A 58 -2.14 -11.92 -29.05
CA ALA A 58 -3.40 -11.64 -29.73
C ALA A 58 -3.25 -10.73 -30.96
N ARG A 59 -2.20 -9.91 -31.01
CA ARG A 59 -1.83 -9.10 -32.17
C ARG A 59 -0.97 -9.86 -33.19
N GLY A 60 -0.57 -11.11 -32.88
CA GLY A 60 0.32 -11.91 -33.72
C GLY A 60 1.76 -11.38 -33.76
N GLU A 61 2.14 -10.48 -32.84
CA GLU A 61 3.49 -9.90 -32.75
C GLU A 61 4.50 -10.88 -32.15
N ILE A 62 4.04 -11.95 -31.49
CA ILE A 62 4.88 -13.00 -30.90
C ILE A 62 4.31 -14.38 -31.23
N SER A 63 5.19 -15.36 -31.41
CA SER A 63 4.79 -16.74 -31.69
C SER A 63 4.29 -17.45 -30.43
N HIS A 64 3.58 -18.57 -30.61
CA HIS A 64 3.13 -19.40 -29.48
C HIS A 64 4.30 -19.90 -28.63
N GLU A 65 5.44 -20.16 -29.26
CA GLU A 65 6.66 -20.67 -28.63
C GLU A 65 7.28 -19.62 -27.68
N GLU A 66 7.34 -18.37 -28.14
CA GLU A 66 7.86 -17.23 -27.37
C GLU A 66 6.92 -16.90 -26.18
N PHE A 67 5.62 -17.02 -26.39
CA PHE A 67 4.63 -16.86 -25.32
C PHE A 67 4.81 -17.90 -24.21
N VAL A 68 5.03 -19.17 -24.58
CA VAL A 68 5.22 -20.26 -23.61
C VAL A 68 6.53 -20.08 -22.84
N GLN A 69 7.63 -19.72 -23.50
CA GLN A 69 8.92 -19.51 -22.81
C GLN A 69 8.86 -18.37 -21.79
N ALA A 70 8.29 -17.23 -22.17
CA ALA A 70 8.17 -16.09 -21.27
C ALA A 70 7.20 -16.37 -20.10
N ARG A 71 6.15 -17.17 -20.31
CA ARG A 71 5.30 -17.65 -19.21
C ARG A 71 6.02 -18.55 -18.21
N VAL A 72 6.92 -19.40 -18.70
CA VAL A 72 7.72 -20.30 -17.84
C VAL A 72 8.82 -19.53 -17.11
N ALA A 73 9.40 -18.49 -17.72
CA ALA A 73 10.43 -17.66 -17.10
C ALA A 73 9.90 -16.68 -16.03
N LEU A 74 8.60 -16.36 -16.07
CA LEU A 74 7.91 -15.48 -15.11
C LEU A 74 7.31 -16.25 -13.92
N GLN A 75 7.25 -17.59 -13.99
CA GLN A 75 6.82 -18.48 -12.90
C GLN A 75 8.00 -18.87 -12.00
#